data_AF-A0A366XTA5-F1
#
_entry.id   AF-A0A366XTA5-F1
#
_cell.length_a   1.000
_cell.length_b   1.000
_cell.length_c   1.000
_cell.angle_alpha   90.00
_cell.angle_beta   90.00
_cell.angle_gamma   90.00
#
_symmetry.space_group_name_H-M   'P 1'
#
loop_
_entity.id
_entity.type
_entity.pdbx_description
1 polymer ?
#
loop_
_entity_poly.entity_id
_entity_poly.type
_entity_poly.pdbx_seq_one_letter_code
_entity_poly.pdbx_strand_id
1 'polypeptide(L)' 'MKSYEITNMIIDDGFAGQETVTADFTHHNRGYSITFNKADLEILNTWIFENNTSLPVNLSDQLIESIREDVKKRI' A
#
# COMPACT_ATOMS: atom_id res chain seq x y z
N MET A 1 -13.38 -14.42 3.27
CA MET A 1 -13.59 -12.98 3.02
C MET A 1 -12.22 -12.34 2.97
N LYS A 2 -11.95 -11.43 2.02
CA LYS A 2 -10.69 -10.69 2.02
C LYS A 2 -10.60 -9.89 3.32
N SER A 3 -9.46 -9.96 4.00
CA SER A 3 -9.25 -9.29 5.27
C SER A 3 -9.11 -7.77 5.11
N TYR A 4 -8.88 -7.29 3.89
CA TYR A 4 -8.69 -5.89 3.55
C TYR A 4 -9.46 -5.51 2.27
N GLU A 5 -9.59 -4.21 2.04
CA GLU A 5 -10.15 -3.64 0.81
C GLU A 5 -9.32 -2.42 0.35
N ILE A 6 -8.80 -2.45 -0.87
CA ILE A 6 -8.11 -1.30 -1.49
C ILE A 6 -9.15 -0.27 -1.89
N THR A 7 -9.11 0.89 -1.25
CA THR A 7 -10.03 2.00 -1.48
C THR A 7 -9.52 2.98 -2.54
N ASN A 8 -8.21 3.09 -2.69
CA ASN A 8 -7.60 4.00 -3.66
C ASN A 8 -6.23 3.47 -4.11
N MET A 9 -5.80 3.87 -5.30
CA MET A 9 -4.49 3.52 -5.85
C MET A 9 -3.96 4.68 -6.69
N ILE A 10 -2.73 5.11 -6.38
CA ILE A 10 -2.06 6.24 -7.00
C ILE A 10 -0.75 5.73 -7.60
N ILE A 11 -0.53 5.99 -8.89
CA ILE A 11 0.76 5.82 -9.55
C ILE A 11 1.40 7.20 -9.65
N ASP A 12 2.60 7.35 -9.12
CA ASP A 12 3.37 8.59 -9.14
C ASP A 12 4.70 8.34 -9.87
N ASP A 13 5.04 9.20 -10.82
CA ASP A 13 6.28 9.14 -11.61
C ASP A 13 7.56 9.35 -10.77
N GLY A 14 7.39 9.72 -9.49
CA GLY A 14 8.43 9.75 -8.47
C GLY A 14 9.59 10.69 -8.82
N PHE A 15 10.71 10.51 -8.12
CA PHE A 15 11.92 11.29 -8.38
C PHE A 15 12.90 10.47 -9.23
N ALA A 16 13.49 11.11 -10.25
CA ALA A 16 14.48 10.49 -11.14
C ALA A 16 14.00 9.22 -11.89
N GLY A 17 12.71 9.13 -12.21
CA GLY A 17 12.13 8.03 -13.00
C GLY A 17 11.85 6.75 -12.19
N GLN A 18 11.93 6.82 -10.86
CA GLN A 18 11.47 5.75 -9.98
C GLN A 18 9.98 5.90 -9.70
N GLU A 19 9.16 5.31 -10.56
CA GLU A 19 7.71 5.30 -10.35
C GLU A 19 7.36 4.53 -9.08
N THR A 20 6.35 5.00 -8.36
CA THR A 20 5.83 4.35 -7.15
C THR A 20 4.34 4.07 -7.29
N VAL A 21 3.88 3.03 -6.61
CA VAL A 21 2.46 2.70 -6.50
C VAL A 21 2.07 2.78 -5.03
N THR A 22 1.20 3.72 -4.68
CA THR A 22 0.63 3.83 -3.34
C THR A 22 -0.78 3.27 -3.37
N ALA A 23 -1.05 2.28 -2.52
CA ALA A 23 -2.37 1.69 -2.33
C ALA A 23 -2.90 2.05 -0.93
N ASP A 24 -4.00 2.79 -0.89
CA ASP A 24 -4.76 3.01 0.34
C ASP A 24 -5.75 1.86 0.51
N PHE A 25 -5.82 1.30 1.71
CA PHE A 25 -6.70 0.19 2.01
C PHE A 25 -7.24 0.24 3.42
N THR A 26 -8.38 -0.41 3.63
CA THR A 26 -8.95 -0.61 4.97
C THR A 26 -8.71 -2.03 5.43
N HIS A 27 -8.36 -2.21 6.70
CA HIS A 27 -8.21 -3.50 7.36
C HIS A 27 -8.67 -3.36 8.81
N HIS A 28 -9.54 -4.26 9.28
CA HIS A 28 -10.14 -4.18 10.62
C HIS A 28 -10.69 -2.78 10.99
N ASN A 29 -11.41 -2.14 10.05
CA ASN A 29 -12.02 -0.82 10.23
C ASN A 29 -11.04 0.35 10.42
N ARG A 30 -9.76 0.15 10.07
CA ARG A 30 -8.70 1.17 10.12
C ARG A 30 -8.15 1.42 8.73
N GLY A 31 -7.74 2.66 8.47
CA GLY A 31 -7.12 3.06 7.21
C GLY A 31 -5.62 2.82 7.24
N TYR A 32 -5.10 2.29 6.15
CA TYR A 32 -3.68 2.03 5.93
C TYR A 32 -3.28 2.51 4.56
N SER A 33 -1.99 2.77 4.39
CA SER A 33 -1.36 3.02 3.11
C SER A 33 -0.11 2.18 2.99
N ILE A 34 0.13 1.62 1.81
CA ILE A 34 1.38 0.96 1.47
C ILE A 34 1.89 1.51 0.15
N THR A 35 3.15 1.93 0.12
CA THR A 35 3.82 2.37 -1.10
C THR A 35 4.84 1.34 -1.53
N PHE A 36 4.76 0.98 -2.80
CA PHE A 36 5.70 0.10 -3.48
C PHE A 36 6.53 0.86 -4.51
N ASN A 37 7.76 0.41 -4.75
CA ASN A 37 8.46 0.71 -5.98
C ASN A 37 7.72 0.00 -7.14
N LYS A 38 7.39 0.72 -8.21
CA LYS A 38 6.60 0.14 -9.31
C LYS A 38 7.38 -0.91 -10.11
N ALA A 39 8.71 -0.81 -10.17
CA ALA A 39 9.54 -1.68 -11.00
C ALA A 39 9.56 -3.14 -10.52
N ASP A 40 9.59 -3.34 -9.20
CA ASP A 40 9.74 -4.67 -8.58
C ASP A 40 8.74 -4.95 -7.45
N LEU A 41 7.88 -3.98 -7.11
CA LEU A 41 6.94 -4.04 -5.99
C LEU A 41 7.62 -4.27 -4.62
N GLU A 42 8.87 -3.80 -4.48
CA GLU A 42 9.52 -3.65 -3.18
C GLU A 42 8.75 -2.64 -2.33
N ILE A 43 8.59 -2.91 -1.03
CA ILE A 43 7.90 -2.00 -0.12
C ILE A 43 8.84 -0.84 0.22
N LEU A 44 8.40 0.38 -0.08
CA LEU A 44 9.11 1.59 0.30
C LEU A 44 8.66 2.10 1.67
N ASN A 45 7.35 2.04 1.94
CA ASN A 45 6.80 2.44 3.23
C ASN A 45 5.41 1.83 3.50
N THR A 46 5.03 1.85 4.77
CA THR A 46 3.72 1.42 5.26
C THR A 46 3.27 2.33 6.39
N TRP A 47 2.02 2.78 6.31
CA TRP A 47 1.43 3.74 7.24
C TRP A 47 0.07 3.25 7.74
N ILE A 48 -0.25 3.59 8.98
CA ILE A 48 -1.60 3.52 9.53
C ILE A 48 -2.12 4.93 9.76
N PHE A 49 -3.38 5.18 9.41
CA PHE A 49 -4.07 6.43 9.66
C PHE A 49 -4.96 6.30 10.90
N GLU A 50 -4.55 6.93 12.00
CA GLU A 50 -5.29 6.97 13.26
C GLU A 50 -5.20 8.37 13.88
N ASN A 51 -6.29 8.81 14.52
CA ASN A 51 -6.36 10.11 15.22
C ASN A 51 -5.93 11.31 14.35
N ASN A 52 -6.33 11.33 13.08
CA ASN A 52 -5.94 12.34 12.09
C ASN A 52 -4.42 12.46 11.84
N THR A 53 -3.68 11.39 12.13
CA THR A 53 -2.23 11.32 11.92
C THR A 53 -1.84 10.04 11.19
N SER A 54 -0.76 10.10 10.43
CA SER A 54 -0.15 8.93 9.78
C SER A 54 1.06 8.49 10.57
N LEU A 55 1.06 7.23 10.99
CA LEU A 55 2.17 6.63 11.76
C LEU A 55 2.77 5.46 10.98
N PRO A 56 4.11 5.29 10.99
CA PRO A 56 4.71 4.11 10.39
C PRO A 56 4.19 2.85 11.09
N VAL A 57 3.93 1.80 10.33
CA VAL A 57 3.41 0.54 10.88
C VAL A 57 4.02 -0.65 10.15
N ASN A 58 4.25 -1.75 10.86
CA ASN A 58 4.57 -3.01 10.23
C ASN A 58 3.29 -3.78 9.93
N LEU A 59 3.19 -4.32 8.72
CA LEU A 59 2.11 -5.22 8.30
C LEU A 59 2.63 -6.66 8.31
N SER A 60 1.74 -7.63 8.40
CA SER A 60 2.13 -9.03 8.25
C SER A 60 2.48 -9.33 6.79
N ASP A 61 3.48 -10.19 6.58
CA ASP A 61 3.93 -10.59 5.24
C ASP A 61 2.77 -11.13 4.39
N GLN A 62 1.88 -11.93 4.99
CA GLN A 62 0.70 -12.45 4.30
C GLN A 62 -0.23 -11.36 3.77
N LEU A 63 -0.42 -10.28 4.53
CA LEU A 63 -1.25 -9.15 4.11
C LEU A 63 -0.56 -8.37 2.98
N ILE A 64 0.74 -8.13 3.13
CA ILE A 64 1.58 -7.48 2.11
C ILE A 64 1.51 -8.25 0.79
N GLU A 65 1.77 -9.55 0.79
CA GLU A 65 1.74 -10.36 -0.43
C GLU A 65 0.36 -10.35 -1.08
N SER A 66 -0.70 -10.41 -0.26
CA SER A 66 -2.06 -10.36 -0.78
C SER A 66 -2.36 -9.02 -1.46
N ILE A 67 -1.89 -7.89 -0.90
CA ILE A 67 -2.06 -6.56 -1.50
C ILE A 67 -1.19 -6.43 -2.75
N ARG A 68 0.05 -6.91 -2.70
CA ARG A 68 0.98 -6.89 -3.84
C ARG A 68 0.39 -7.59 -5.06
N GLU A 69 -0.20 -8.77 -4.88
CA GLU A 69 -0.84 -9.51 -5.97
C GLU A 69 -2.07 -8.79 -6.54
N ASP A 70 -2.81 -8.06 -5.71
CA ASP A 70 -3.94 -7.25 -6.16
C ASP A 70 -3.48 -5.98 -6.90
N VAL A 71 -2.41 -5.32 -6.42
CA VAL A 71 -1.79 -4.16 -7.08
C VAL A 71 -1.21 -4.55 -8.44
N LYS A 72 -0.47 -5.67 -8.50
CA LYS A 72 0.13 -6.20 -9.74
C LYS A 72 -0.89 -6.45 -10.86
N LYS A 73 -2.13 -6.77 -10.52
CA LYS A 73 -3.22 -6.99 -11.50
C LYS A 73 -3.81 -5.69 -12.06
N ARG A 74 -3.50 -4.54 -11.45
CA ARG A 74 -4.09 -3.24 -11.78
C ARG A 74 -3.08 -2.27 -12.43
N ILE A 75 -1.82 -2.68 -12.55
CA ILE A 75 -0.74 -1.92 -13.20
C ILE A 75 -0.30 -2.55 -14.51
#